data_AF-D3LC48-F1
#
_entry.id   AF-D3LC48-F1
#
_cell.length_a   1.000
_cell.length_b   1.000
_cell.length_c   1.000
_cell.angle_alpha   90.00
_cell.angle_beta   90.00
_cell.angle_gamma   90.00
#
_symmetry.space_group_name_H-M   'P 1'
#
loop_
_entity.id
_entity.type
_entity.pdbx_description
1 polymer ?
#
loop_
_entity_poly.entity_id
_entity_poly.type
_entity_poly.pdbx_seq_one_letter_code
_entity_poly.pdbx_strand_id
1 'polypeptide(L)' 'MTHKKLNTILITISALSAFAIASPVFAAKGDQGVDLSHYQTSTAEFGQASDKFAIIQLGG' A
#
# COMPACT_ATOMS: atom_id res chain seq x y z
N MET A 1 -32.17 13.21 16.93
CA MET A 1 -30.79 12.75 17.24
C MET A 1 -29.99 13.94 17.74
N THR A 2 -29.18 13.81 18.79
CA THR A 2 -28.40 14.95 19.34
C THR A 2 -27.18 15.25 18.46
N HIS A 3 -26.71 16.50 18.42
CA HIS A 3 -25.53 16.92 17.64
C HIS A 3 -24.29 16.07 17.94
N LYS A 4 -24.09 15.70 19.21
CA LYS A 4 -22.98 14.83 19.63
C LYS A 4 -23.08 13.44 19.00
N LYS A 5 -24.27 12.84 18.95
CA LYS A 5 -24.51 11.54 18.29
C LYS A 5 -24.30 11.64 16.77
N LEU A 6 -24.75 12.72 16.15
CA LEU A 6 -24.55 12.95 14.71
C LEU A 6 -23.06 13.09 14.35
N ASN A 7 -22.30 13.85 15.13
CA ASN A 7 -20.86 14.02 14.90
C ASN A 7 -20.10 12.71 15.11
N THR A 8 -20.44 11.92 16.13
CA THR A 8 -19.84 10.60 16.33
C THR A 8 -20.09 9.68 15.13
N ILE A 9 -21.34 9.63 14.63
CA ILE A 9 -21.68 8.83 13.45
C ILE A 9 -20.87 9.30 12.22
N LEU A 10 -20.77 10.60 12.01
CA LEU A 10 -20.03 11.15 10.87
C LEU A 10 -18.54 10.80 10.92
N ILE A 11 -17.91 10.90 12.10
CA ILE A 11 -16.51 10.54 12.30
C ILE A 11 -16.30 9.05 12.07
N THR A 12 -17.18 8.20 12.62
CA THR A 12 -17.07 6.74 12.45
C THR A 12 -17.23 6.32 10.99
N ILE A 13 -18.19 6.89 10.26
CA ILE A 13 -18.37 6.61 8.83
C ILE A 13 -17.16 7.09 8.03
N SER A 14 -16.65 8.29 8.33
CA SER A 14 -15.48 8.84 7.64
C SER A 14 -14.24 7.97 7.84
N ALA A 15 -13.98 7.55 9.09
CA ALA A 15 -12.87 6.64 9.40
C ALA A 15 -13.02 5.29 8.70
N LEU A 16 -14.20 4.68 8.74
CA LEU A 16 -14.45 3.40 8.08
C LEU A 16 -14.31 3.50 6.56
N SER A 17 -14.80 4.61 5.98
CA SER A 17 -14.67 4.86 4.54
C SER A 17 -13.21 5.00 4.12
N ALA A 18 -12.34 5.62 4.94
CA ALA A 18 -10.92 5.76 4.64
C ALA A 18 -10.19 4.40 4.54
N PHE A 19 -10.61 3.40 5.32
CA PHE A 19 -10.07 2.04 5.20
C PHE A 19 -10.72 1.21 4.09
N ALA A 20 -11.94 1.54 3.67
CA ALA A 20 -12.67 0.80 2.65
C ALA A 20 -12.25 1.12 1.20
N ILE A 21 -11.46 2.19 0.97
CA ILE A 21 -11.04 2.59 -0.39
C ILE A 21 -9.82 1.81 -0.88
N ALA A 22 -9.10 1.13 0.00
CA ALA A 22 -7.95 0.32 -0.38
C ALA A 22 -8.43 -1.01 -0.97
N SER A 23 -8.63 -1.04 -2.29
CA SER A 23 -8.77 -2.30 -3.01
C SER A 23 -7.42 -3.00 -2.99
N PRO A 24 -7.31 -4.25 -2.48
CA PRO A 24 -6.05 -4.96 -2.53
C PRO A 24 -5.66 -5.19 -4.00
N VAL A 25 -4.48 -4.73 -4.40
CA VAL A 25 -3.91 -4.98 -5.72
C VAL A 25 -3.02 -6.21 -5.60
N PHE A 26 -3.32 -7.24 -6.36
CA PHE A 26 -2.55 -8.48 -6.41
C PHE A 26 -1.80 -8.58 -7.73
N ALA A 27 -0.58 -9.11 -7.67
CA ALA A 27 0.17 -9.48 -8.86
C ALA A 27 -0.54 -10.62 -9.60
N ALA A 28 -0.68 -10.51 -10.92
CA ALA A 28 -1.18 -11.56 -11.77
C ALA A 28 -0.12 -12.66 -11.98
N LYS A 29 -0.55 -13.83 -12.48
CA LYS A 29 0.38 -14.90 -12.84
C LYS A 29 1.33 -14.41 -13.94
N GLY A 30 2.62 -14.44 -13.65
CA GLY A 30 3.67 -14.00 -14.58
C GLY A 30 4.11 -12.55 -14.39
N ASP A 31 3.47 -11.79 -13.48
CA ASP A 31 4.00 -10.51 -13.07
C ASP A 31 5.33 -10.71 -12.34
N GLN A 32 6.34 -9.97 -12.79
CA GLN A 32 7.64 -9.90 -12.14
C GLN A 32 7.70 -8.64 -11.30
N GLY A 33 8.39 -8.72 -10.17
CA GLY A 33 8.83 -7.56 -9.41
C GLY A 33 10.20 -7.80 -8.81
N VAL A 34 10.89 -6.73 -8.48
CA VAL A 34 12.22 -6.79 -7.86
C VAL A 34 12.12 -6.81 -6.33
N ASP A 35 13.02 -7.54 -5.68
CA ASP A 35 13.22 -7.53 -4.22
C ASP A 35 14.50 -6.74 -3.90
N LEU A 36 14.34 -5.65 -3.15
CA LEU A 36 15.41 -4.71 -2.82
C LEU A 36 15.59 -4.57 -1.30
N SER A 37 16.86 -4.53 -0.91
CA SER A 37 17.35 -4.43 0.46
C SER A 37 18.49 -3.42 0.57
N HIS A 38 18.80 -3.00 1.80
CA HIS A 38 19.94 -2.11 2.06
C HIS A 38 21.27 -2.71 1.57
N TYR A 39 21.40 -4.05 1.56
CA TYR A 39 22.62 -4.74 1.18
C TYR A 39 22.97 -4.61 -0.32
N GLN A 40 21.98 -4.31 -1.18
CA GLN A 40 22.26 -4.06 -2.60
C GLN A 40 22.87 -2.68 -2.84
N THR A 41 22.70 -1.72 -1.92
CA THR A 41 23.27 -0.35 -2.01
C THR A 41 23.09 0.27 -3.42
N SER A 42 24.17 0.68 -4.09
CA SER A 42 24.15 1.28 -5.43
C SER A 42 23.99 0.29 -6.58
N THR A 43 23.93 -1.02 -6.29
CA THR A 43 23.68 -2.08 -7.29
C THR A 43 22.18 -2.44 -7.41
N ALA A 44 21.33 -1.77 -6.63
CA ALA A 44 19.89 -1.93 -6.72
C ALA A 44 19.37 -1.42 -8.07
N GLU A 45 18.87 -2.34 -8.89
CA GLU A 45 18.22 -2.03 -10.16
C GLU A 45 16.71 -2.12 -9.99
N PHE A 46 16.01 -0.99 -10.13
CA PHE A 46 14.55 -0.91 -10.16
C PHE A 46 14.09 -0.42 -11.53
N GLY A 47 13.02 -1.02 -12.07
CA GLY A 47 12.39 -0.56 -13.30
C GLY A 47 12.86 -1.28 -14.55
N GLN A 48 13.18 -2.58 -14.45
CA GLN A 48 13.30 -3.42 -15.65
C GLN A 48 11.96 -3.39 -16.39
N ALA A 49 11.97 -3.53 -17.72
CA ALA A 49 10.75 -3.43 -18.53
C ALA A 49 9.65 -4.44 -18.13
N SER A 50 10.04 -5.55 -17.51
CA SER A 50 9.15 -6.60 -17.00
C SER A 50 8.61 -6.34 -15.59
N ASP A 51 9.19 -5.40 -14.83
CA ASP A 51 8.81 -5.17 -13.44
C ASP A 51 7.44 -4.47 -13.34
N LYS A 52 6.56 -5.03 -12.51
CA LYS A 52 5.21 -4.53 -12.21
C LYS A 52 5.04 -4.05 -10.78
N PHE A 53 5.90 -4.52 -9.88
CA PHE A 53 5.93 -4.13 -8.48
C PHE A 53 7.36 -4.24 -7.93
N ALA A 54 7.59 -3.71 -6.73
CA ALA A 54 8.81 -3.94 -5.98
C ALA A 54 8.50 -4.22 -4.51
N ILE A 55 9.29 -5.08 -3.89
CA ILE A 55 9.31 -5.32 -2.46
C ILE A 55 10.56 -4.64 -1.92
N ILE A 56 10.38 -3.71 -0.98
CA ILE A 56 11.47 -2.90 -0.44
C ILE A 56 11.60 -3.18 1.05
N GLN A 57 12.78 -3.60 1.48
CA GLN A 57 13.08 -3.71 2.90
C GLN A 57 13.02 -2.31 3.54
N LEU A 58 12.15 -2.15 4.53
CA LEU A 58 12.08 -0.96 5.37
C LEU A 58 12.69 -1.29 6.75
N GLY A 59 13.81 -0.64 7.07
CA GLY A 59 14.54 -0.85 8.33
C GLY A 59 15.39 -2.12 8.37
N GLY A 60 16.33 -2.16 9.32
CA GLY A 60 17.40 -3.17 9.42
C GLY A 60 18.70 -2.54 9.89
#